data_AF-A0A2J7QTZ4-F1
#
_entry.id   AF-A0A2J7QTZ4-F1
#
_cell.length_a   1.000
_cell.length_b   1.000
_cell.length_c   1.000
_cell.angle_alpha   90.00
_cell.angle_beta   90.00
_cell.angle_gamma   90.00
#
_symmetry.space_group_name_H-M   'P 1'
#
loop_
_entity.id
_entity.type
_entity.pdbx_description
1 polymer ?
#
loop_
_entity_poly.entity_id
_entity_poly.type
_entity_poly.pdbx_seq_one_letter_code
_entity_poly.pdbx_strand_id
1 'polypeptide(L)'
;MEALIECPADREVQSVIKFLNAQSIALIEIHRQLCRVYGPNVMSKQMVHRWCRQFSAGRQSVHDEKRSGRPSIITDDLVELVRERITENHHVTVTELSSHVPQISGSLLHEIVTEHLLFRKFCARWVPKQLTPEHKTKCMEERLEKELADVRSLLTENESELRRLHKENSKTFAVAVIIMFFAFLMYGIYIMVTNPVNSV
;
A
#
# COMPACT_ATOMS: atom_id res chain seq x y z
N MET A 1 -52.03 22.39 -20.23
CA MET A 1 -51.72 20.98 -20.51
C MET A 1 -50.88 20.52 -19.35
N GLU A 2 -51.46 19.70 -18.48
CA GLU A 2 -50.88 19.25 -17.20
C GLU A 2 -49.77 18.22 -17.48
N ALA A 3 -48.68 18.26 -16.72
CA ALA A 3 -47.57 17.31 -16.90
C ALA A 3 -48.00 15.92 -16.40
N LEU A 4 -47.72 14.87 -17.17
CA LEU A 4 -48.01 13.49 -16.77
C LEU A 4 -46.99 12.95 -15.77
N ILE A 5 -45.78 13.51 -15.77
CA ILE A 5 -44.70 13.22 -14.82
C ILE A 5 -44.21 14.54 -14.25
N GLU A 6 -44.39 14.75 -12.96
CA GLU A 6 -43.93 15.94 -12.25
C GLU A 6 -42.44 15.81 -11.91
N CYS A 7 -41.65 16.86 -12.21
CA CYS A 7 -40.24 17.00 -11.84
C CYS A 7 -39.31 15.82 -12.23
N PRO A 8 -39.17 15.49 -13.53
CA PRO A 8 -38.21 14.48 -13.97
C PRO A 8 -36.77 14.90 -13.66
N ALA A 9 -35.89 13.94 -13.38
CA ALA A 9 -34.47 14.24 -13.26
C ALA A 9 -33.88 14.55 -14.64
N ASP A 10 -32.95 15.50 -14.74
CA ASP A 10 -32.35 15.92 -16.02
C ASP A 10 -31.81 14.73 -16.84
N ARG A 11 -31.19 13.75 -16.16
CA ARG A 11 -30.66 12.53 -16.77
C ARG A 11 -31.74 11.65 -17.40
N GLU A 12 -32.95 11.63 -16.86
CA GLU A 12 -34.06 10.83 -17.39
C GLU A 12 -34.53 11.43 -18.72
N VAL A 13 -34.68 12.75 -18.75
CA VAL A 13 -35.08 13.48 -19.96
C VAL A 13 -34.01 13.34 -21.06
N GLN A 14 -32.74 13.47 -20.70
CA GLN A 14 -31.61 13.29 -21.62
C GLN A 14 -31.51 11.85 -22.16
N SER A 15 -31.89 10.85 -21.36
CA SER A 15 -31.96 9.44 -21.80
C SER A 15 -33.05 9.22 -22.85
N VAL A 16 -34.22 9.84 -22.64
CA VAL A 16 -35.32 9.82 -23.62
C VAL A 16 -34.92 10.54 -24.91
N ILE A 17 -34.21 11.68 -24.82
CA ILE A 17 -33.66 12.36 -26.00
C ILE A 17 -32.70 11.44 -26.76
N LYS A 18 -31.79 10.75 -26.06
CA LYS A 18 -30.86 9.80 -26.68
C LYS A 18 -31.62 8.71 -27.46
N PHE A 19 -32.65 8.13 -26.84
CA PHE A 19 -33.49 7.11 -27.46
C PHE A 19 -34.24 7.62 -28.70
N LEU A 20 -34.91 8.77 -28.60
CA LEU A 20 -35.66 9.36 -29.72
C LEU A 20 -34.74 9.83 -30.86
N ASN A 21 -33.54 10.31 -30.53
CA ASN A 21 -32.52 10.67 -31.52
C ASN A 21 -31.99 9.43 -32.27
N ALA A 22 -31.83 8.30 -31.57
CA ALA A 22 -31.42 7.03 -32.20
C ALA A 22 -32.50 6.46 -33.14
N GLN A 23 -33.77 6.81 -32.92
CA GLN A 23 -34.88 6.50 -33.85
C GLN A 23 -34.95 7.47 -35.05
N SER A 24 -34.01 8.40 -35.18
CA SER A 24 -33.98 9.42 -36.24
C SER A 24 -35.23 10.32 -36.28
N ILE A 25 -35.87 10.54 -35.12
CA ILE A 25 -37.02 11.44 -35.01
C ILE A 25 -36.57 12.90 -35.17
N ALA A 26 -37.36 13.70 -35.89
CA ALA A 26 -37.07 15.12 -36.07
C ALA A 26 -37.06 15.88 -34.72
N LEU A 27 -36.11 16.81 -34.55
CA LEU A 27 -35.92 17.57 -33.30
C LEU A 27 -37.17 18.27 -32.77
N ILE A 28 -37.99 18.80 -33.67
CA ILE A 28 -39.25 19.49 -33.32
C ILE A 28 -40.23 18.49 -32.69
N GLU A 29 -40.26 17.26 -33.20
CA GLU A 29 -41.13 16.20 -32.71
C GLU A 29 -40.62 15.65 -31.37
N ILE A 30 -39.30 15.53 -31.18
CA ILE A 30 -38.70 15.19 -29.88
C ILE A 30 -39.14 16.20 -28.80
N HIS A 31 -38.99 17.50 -29.06
CA HIS A 31 -39.42 18.53 -28.11
C HIS A 31 -40.93 18.48 -27.84
N ARG A 32 -41.76 18.24 -28.86
CA ARG A 32 -43.21 18.11 -28.69
C ARG A 32 -43.58 16.93 -27.80
N GLN A 33 -42.95 15.77 -27.98
CA GLN A 33 -43.18 14.59 -27.16
C GLN A 33 -42.73 14.80 -25.71
N LEU A 34 -41.58 15.44 -25.51
CA LEU A 34 -41.11 15.81 -24.17
C LEU A 34 -42.09 16.73 -23.46
N CYS A 35 -42.57 17.78 -24.12
CA CYS A 35 -43.56 18.69 -23.53
C CYS A 35 -44.90 18.01 -23.22
N ARG A 36 -45.28 16.99 -24.01
CA ARG A 36 -46.50 16.22 -23.78
C ARG A 36 -46.42 15.38 -22.50
N VAL A 37 -45.25 14.82 -22.20
CA VAL A 37 -45.07 13.88 -21.07
C VAL A 37 -44.63 14.62 -19.80
N TYR A 38 -43.66 15.52 -19.92
CA TYR A 38 -42.99 16.17 -18.79
C TYR A 38 -43.41 17.63 -18.59
N GLY A 39 -44.33 18.14 -19.44
CA GLY A 39 -44.81 19.52 -19.38
C GLY A 39 -43.95 20.54 -20.15
N PRO A 40 -44.46 21.76 -20.34
CA PRO A 40 -43.83 22.77 -21.20
C PRO A 40 -42.49 23.31 -20.66
N ASN A 41 -42.22 23.16 -19.36
CA ASN A 41 -41.04 23.71 -18.70
C ASN A 41 -39.87 22.72 -18.57
N VAL A 42 -40.00 21.50 -19.11
CA VAL A 42 -38.99 20.44 -18.95
C VAL A 42 -37.63 20.82 -19.53
N MET A 43 -37.60 21.36 -20.75
CA MET A 43 -36.37 21.67 -21.47
C MET A 43 -36.64 22.58 -22.65
N SER A 44 -35.75 23.55 -22.91
CA SER A 44 -35.88 24.42 -24.08
C SER A 44 -35.54 23.69 -25.38
N LYS A 45 -36.14 24.12 -26.50
CA LYS A 45 -35.81 23.63 -27.87
C LYS A 45 -34.31 23.65 -28.15
N GLN A 46 -33.60 24.68 -27.69
CA GLN A 46 -32.16 24.83 -27.89
C GLN A 46 -31.36 23.74 -27.16
N MET A 47 -31.78 23.37 -25.95
CA MET A 47 -31.11 22.35 -25.17
C MET A 47 -31.35 20.96 -25.76
N VAL A 48 -32.56 20.67 -26.24
CA VAL A 48 -32.84 19.44 -27.01
C VAL A 48 -31.95 19.35 -28.26
N HIS A 49 -31.82 20.45 -29.01
CA HIS A 49 -30.94 20.50 -30.18
C HIS A 49 -29.46 20.28 -29.82
N ARG A 50 -28.97 20.85 -28.71
CA ARG A 50 -27.62 20.61 -28.20
C ARG A 50 -27.40 19.13 -27.88
N TRP A 51 -28.32 18.48 -27.19
CA TRP A 51 -28.22 17.06 -26.84
C TRP A 51 -28.26 16.15 -28.09
N CYS A 52 -29.20 16.36 -29.00
CA CYS A 52 -29.25 15.64 -30.27
C CYS A 52 -27.94 15.78 -31.05
N ARG A 53 -27.39 16.99 -31.16
CA ARG A 53 -26.10 17.23 -31.83
C ARG A 53 -24.96 16.45 -31.16
N GLN A 54 -24.89 16.44 -29.83
CA GLN A 54 -23.85 15.72 -29.10
C GLN A 54 -23.97 14.19 -29.26
N PHE A 55 -25.19 13.66 -29.22
CA PHE A 55 -25.43 12.23 -29.45
C PHE A 55 -25.09 11.83 -30.89
N SER A 56 -25.44 12.66 -31.88
CA SER A 56 -25.05 12.43 -33.28
C SER A 56 -23.54 12.60 -33.52
N ALA A 57 -22.85 13.37 -32.69
CA ALA A 57 -21.39 13.48 -32.69
C ALA A 57 -20.69 12.30 -31.97
N GLY A 58 -21.43 11.27 -31.53
CA GLY A 58 -20.88 10.05 -30.95
C GLY A 58 -20.82 10.02 -29.41
N ARG A 59 -21.34 11.04 -28.71
CA ARG A 59 -21.41 11.02 -27.23
C ARG A 59 -22.33 9.88 -26.78
N GLN A 60 -21.84 9.00 -25.89
CA GLN A 60 -22.64 7.90 -25.34
C GLN A 60 -23.15 8.16 -23.91
N SER A 61 -22.47 9.03 -23.16
CA SER A 61 -22.87 9.38 -21.81
C SER A 61 -24.02 10.37 -21.80
N VAL A 62 -25.02 10.07 -20.97
CA VAL A 62 -26.11 10.98 -20.62
C VAL A 62 -25.68 11.93 -19.49
N HIS A 63 -24.62 11.62 -18.75
CA HIS A 63 -24.19 12.44 -17.62
C HIS A 63 -23.43 13.66 -18.09
N ASP A 64 -23.68 14.81 -17.46
CA ASP A 64 -22.86 16.02 -17.63
C ASP A 64 -21.37 15.67 -17.50
N GLU A 65 -20.57 16.20 -18.43
CA GLU A 65 -19.12 16.08 -18.35
C GLU A 65 -18.62 16.82 -17.11
N LYS A 66 -17.51 16.34 -16.53
CA LYS A 66 -16.85 17.04 -15.44
C LYS A 66 -16.58 18.47 -15.90
N ARG A 67 -17.25 19.43 -15.29
CA ARG A 67 -17.00 20.85 -15.55
C ARG A 67 -15.55 21.12 -15.18
N SER A 68 -14.80 21.76 -16.07
CA SER A 68 -13.54 22.37 -15.70
C SER A 68 -13.85 23.41 -14.62
N GLY A 69 -13.40 23.14 -13.39
CA GLY A 69 -13.54 24.07 -12.28
C GLY A 69 -12.64 25.29 -12.46
N ARG A 70 -12.61 26.14 -11.43
CA ARG A 70 -11.59 27.18 -11.31
C ARG A 70 -10.20 26.51 -11.32
N PRO A 71 -9.23 26.98 -12.12
CA PRO A 71 -7.86 26.49 -12.03
C PRO A 71 -7.37 26.62 -10.58
N SER A 72 -6.77 25.55 -10.06
CA SER A 72 -6.14 25.62 -8.74
C SER A 72 -4.98 26.62 -8.82
N ILE A 73 -4.86 27.47 -7.80
CA ILE A 73 -3.68 28.33 -7.63
C ILE A 73 -2.47 27.47 -7.24
N ILE A 74 -2.72 26.29 -6.68
CA ILE A 74 -1.70 25.33 -6.27
C ILE A 74 -1.25 24.56 -7.51
N THR A 75 -0.03 24.88 -7.98
CA THR A 75 0.67 24.14 -9.03
C THR A 75 1.59 23.08 -8.44
N ASP A 76 1.89 22.04 -9.21
CA ASP A 76 2.77 20.96 -8.75
C ASP A 76 4.19 21.46 -8.43
N ASP A 77 4.73 22.38 -9.25
CA ASP A 77 6.04 23.01 -9.03
C ASP A 77 6.12 23.71 -7.67
N LEU A 78 5.00 24.29 -7.25
CA LEU A 78 4.91 24.99 -5.99
C LEU A 78 4.86 24.02 -4.80
N VAL A 79 4.12 22.92 -4.95
CA VAL A 79 4.08 21.87 -3.93
C VAL A 79 5.48 21.28 -3.73
N GLU A 80 6.23 21.06 -4.82
CA GLU A 80 7.62 20.64 -4.75
C GLU A 80 8.53 21.65 -4.04
N LEU A 81 8.40 22.94 -4.38
CA LEU A 81 9.18 24.00 -3.72
C LEU A 81 8.94 24.03 -2.20
N VAL A 82 7.68 23.89 -1.75
CA VAL A 82 7.36 23.83 -0.32
C VAL A 82 7.93 22.56 0.32
N ARG A 83 7.89 21.42 -0.38
CA ARG A 83 8.47 20.16 0.11
C ARG A 83 9.97 20.25 0.30
N GLU A 84 10.69 20.83 -0.66
CA GLU A 84 12.14 21.01 -0.60
C GLU A 84 12.54 21.82 0.64
N ARG A 85 11.84 22.95 0.89
CA ARG A 85 12.11 23.80 2.06
C ARG A 85 11.90 23.10 3.40
N ILE A 86 10.84 22.28 3.51
CA ILE A 86 10.61 21.51 4.73
C ILE A 86 11.66 20.40 4.89
N THR A 87 12.13 19.83 3.78
CA THR A 87 13.16 18.77 3.81
C THR A 87 14.53 19.34 4.21
N GLU A 88 14.87 20.55 3.74
CA GLU A 88 16.08 21.27 4.17
C GLU A 88 16.05 21.58 5.67
N ASN A 89 14.91 22.05 6.19
CA ASN A 89 14.74 22.34 7.61
C ASN A 89 13.37 21.86 8.10
N HIS A 90 13.36 20.72 8.79
CA HIS A 90 12.15 20.10 9.30
C HIS A 90 11.49 20.88 10.45
N HIS A 91 12.17 21.90 10.99
CA HIS A 91 11.64 22.76 12.06
C HIS A 91 11.08 24.09 11.54
N VAL A 92 10.98 24.26 10.22
CA VAL A 92 10.48 25.50 9.61
C VAL A 92 9.03 25.79 9.97
N THR A 93 8.74 27.05 10.29
CA THR A 93 7.38 27.51 10.60
C THR A 93 6.63 27.95 9.34
N VAL A 94 5.29 27.97 9.38
CA VAL A 94 4.48 28.47 8.24
C VAL A 94 4.80 29.95 7.94
N THR A 95 5.14 30.73 8.95
CA THR A 95 5.55 32.14 8.78
C THR A 95 6.88 32.26 8.05
N GLU A 96 7.88 31.45 8.41
CA GLU A 96 9.15 31.38 7.67
C GLU A 96 8.93 30.84 6.25
N LEU A 97 8.09 29.82 6.05
CA LEU A 97 7.75 29.36 4.70
C LEU A 97 7.12 30.50 3.86
N SER A 98 6.27 31.31 4.47
CA SER A 98 5.65 32.47 3.81
C SER A 98 6.64 33.55 3.43
N SER A 99 7.73 33.75 4.19
CA SER A 99 8.77 34.71 3.79
C SER A 99 9.61 34.21 2.60
N HIS A 100 9.79 32.90 2.48
CA HIS A 100 10.54 32.29 1.37
C HIS A 100 9.68 32.14 0.11
N VAL A 101 8.35 32.04 0.26
CA VAL A 101 7.39 31.91 -0.84
C VAL A 101 6.32 33.01 -0.74
N PRO A 102 6.67 34.28 -1.04
CA PRO A 102 5.79 35.43 -0.82
C PRO A 102 4.58 35.46 -1.77
N GLN A 103 4.57 34.63 -2.81
CA GLN A 103 3.49 34.54 -3.79
C GLN A 103 2.21 33.93 -3.20
N ILE A 104 2.25 33.43 -1.97
CA ILE A 104 1.21 32.59 -1.38
C ILE A 104 0.84 33.06 0.01
N SER A 105 -0.47 33.02 0.32
CA SER A 105 -0.97 33.28 1.66
C SER A 105 -0.62 32.14 2.63
N GLY A 106 -0.41 32.47 3.90
CA GLY A 106 -0.15 31.47 4.94
C GLY A 106 -1.24 30.38 5.06
N SER A 107 -2.50 30.70 4.71
CA SER A 107 -3.60 29.72 4.69
C SER A 107 -3.42 28.66 3.59
N LEU A 108 -2.99 29.07 2.41
CA LEU A 108 -2.76 28.16 1.29
C LEU A 108 -1.49 27.35 1.52
N LEU A 109 -0.45 27.94 2.15
CA LEU A 109 0.71 27.18 2.61
C LEU A 109 0.32 26.10 3.62
N HIS A 110 -0.56 26.43 4.58
CA HIS A 110 -1.07 25.43 5.51
C HIS A 110 -1.81 24.31 4.78
N GLU A 111 -2.70 24.63 3.83
CA GLU A 111 -3.40 23.65 3.00
C GLU A 111 -2.43 22.78 2.18
N ILE A 112 -1.39 23.36 1.58
CA ILE A 112 -0.35 22.61 0.86
C ILE A 112 0.36 21.63 1.80
N VAL A 113 0.73 22.08 3.00
CA VAL A 113 1.43 21.24 3.97
C VAL A 113 0.54 20.10 4.50
N THR A 114 -0.74 20.37 4.81
CA THR A 114 -1.62 19.36 5.42
C THR A 114 -2.36 18.48 4.43
N GLU A 115 -2.86 19.03 3.33
CA GLU A 115 -3.72 18.32 2.37
C GLU A 115 -2.93 17.76 1.18
N HIS A 116 -1.95 18.49 0.67
CA HIS A 116 -1.17 18.06 -0.50
C HIS A 116 0.07 17.24 -0.12
N LEU A 117 0.83 17.70 0.87
CA LEU A 117 2.03 17.01 1.37
C LEU A 117 1.74 16.00 2.48
N LEU A 118 0.55 16.08 3.10
CA LEU A 118 0.12 15.22 4.21
C LEU A 118 1.07 15.26 5.41
N PHE A 119 1.79 16.37 5.59
CA PHE A 119 2.69 16.57 6.71
C PHE A 119 1.92 16.95 7.98
N ARG A 120 2.44 16.47 9.11
CA ARG A 120 1.87 16.73 10.44
C ARG A 120 2.94 17.32 11.35
N LYS A 121 2.53 18.29 12.15
CA LYS A 121 3.40 18.88 13.16
C LYS A 121 3.61 17.89 14.30
N PHE A 122 4.87 17.59 14.61
CA PHE A 122 5.27 16.84 15.79
C PHE A 122 6.09 17.72 16.73
N CYS A 123 5.98 17.48 18.03
CA CYS A 123 6.88 18.10 19.00
C CYS A 123 8.20 17.33 19.01
N ALA A 124 9.32 18.04 18.96
CA ALA A 124 10.64 17.43 19.15
C ALA A 124 10.71 16.73 20.51
N ARG A 125 11.35 15.56 20.57
CA ARG A 125 11.59 14.86 21.83
C ARG A 125 12.69 15.57 22.61
N TRP A 126 12.49 15.73 23.91
CA TRP A 126 13.51 16.30 24.77
C TRP A 126 14.73 15.37 24.86
N VAL A 127 15.93 15.92 24.65
CA VAL A 127 17.19 15.18 24.73
C VAL A 127 17.97 15.71 25.94
N PRO A 128 18.29 14.87 26.94
CA PRO A 128 18.86 15.35 28.21
C PRO A 128 20.24 16.01 28.11
N LYS A 129 21.05 15.57 27.16
CA LYS A 129 22.43 16.02 27.00
C LYS A 129 22.80 16.02 25.53
N GLN A 130 23.55 17.05 25.12
CA GLN A 130 24.18 17.07 23.81
C GLN A 130 25.42 16.16 23.85
N LEU A 131 25.34 15.02 23.17
CA LEU A 131 26.44 14.06 23.11
C LEU A 131 27.52 14.54 22.15
N THR A 132 28.77 14.52 22.60
CA THR A 132 29.94 14.72 21.71
C THR A 132 30.17 13.47 20.86
N PRO A 133 30.90 13.58 19.74
CA PRO A 133 31.22 12.43 18.88
C PRO A 133 31.85 11.27 19.65
N GLU A 134 32.74 11.55 20.60
CA GLU A 134 33.45 10.55 21.40
C GLU A 134 32.50 9.77 22.32
N HIS A 135 31.49 10.43 22.89
CA HIS A 135 30.47 9.74 23.69
C HIS A 135 29.65 8.77 22.84
N LYS A 136 29.37 9.14 21.57
CA LYS A 136 28.58 8.30 20.66
C LYS A 136 29.36 7.07 20.23
N THR A 137 30.63 7.24 19.86
CA THR A 137 31.49 6.11 19.46
C THR A 137 31.65 5.13 20.61
N LYS A 138 31.98 5.63 21.81
CA LYS A 138 32.13 4.80 23.00
C LYS A 138 30.85 4.01 23.33
N CYS A 139 29.69 4.66 23.32
CA CYS A 139 28.42 3.98 23.58
C CYS A 139 28.11 2.89 22.52
N MET A 140 28.52 3.11 21.27
CA MET A 140 28.31 2.15 20.19
C MET A 140 29.29 0.98 20.28
N GLU A 141 30.55 1.25 20.63
CA GLU A 141 31.58 0.25 20.91
C GLU A 141 31.16 -0.65 22.08
N GLU A 142 30.76 -0.07 23.21
CA GLU A 142 30.28 -0.83 24.39
C GLU A 142 29.07 -1.71 24.05
N ARG A 143 28.14 -1.19 23.23
CA ARG A 143 26.99 -1.98 22.75
C ARG A 143 27.46 -3.15 21.90
N LEU A 144 28.39 -2.93 20.97
CA LEU A 144 28.90 -3.96 20.08
C LEU A 144 29.72 -5.01 20.84
N GLU A 145 30.51 -4.60 21.83
CA GLU A 145 31.26 -5.51 22.69
C GLU A 145 30.34 -6.43 23.50
N LYS A 146 29.21 -5.89 23.98
CA LYS A 146 28.20 -6.67 24.67
C LYS A 146 27.57 -7.73 23.76
N GLU A 147 27.11 -7.32 22.57
CA GLU A 147 26.55 -8.25 21.58
C GLU A 147 27.57 -9.33 21.20
N LEU A 148 28.85 -8.96 21.04
CA LEU A 148 29.92 -9.90 20.73
C LEU A 148 30.18 -10.88 21.88
N ALA A 149 30.12 -10.43 23.14
CA ALA A 149 30.24 -11.28 24.31
C ALA A 149 29.08 -12.30 24.39
N ASP A 150 27.86 -11.85 24.11
CA ASP A 150 26.67 -12.70 24.11
C ASP A 150 26.80 -13.79 23.03
N VAL A 151 27.17 -13.42 21.79
CA VAL A 151 27.41 -14.38 20.69
C VAL A 151 28.52 -15.37 21.03
N ARG A 152 29.62 -14.92 21.65
CA ARG A 152 30.72 -15.80 22.06
C ARG A 152 30.26 -16.82 23.11
N SER A 153 29.46 -16.40 24.08
CA SER A 153 28.96 -17.32 25.11
C SER A 153 28.10 -18.43 24.50
N LEU A 154 27.17 -18.08 23.62
CA LEU A 154 26.35 -19.03 22.87
C LEU A 154 27.19 -19.99 22.04
N LEU A 155 28.25 -19.50 21.40
CA LEU A 155 29.14 -20.35 20.60
C LEU A 155 29.88 -21.36 21.49
N THR A 156 30.40 -20.93 22.65
CA THR A 156 31.08 -21.84 23.59
C THR A 156 30.15 -22.88 24.19
N GLU A 157 28.90 -22.52 24.45
CA GLU A 157 27.87 -23.44 24.92
C GLU A 157 27.60 -24.50 23.86
N ASN A 158 27.32 -24.09 22.62
CA ASN A 158 27.08 -25.01 21.50
C ASN A 158 28.25 -25.96 21.25
N GLU A 159 29.49 -25.49 21.33
CA GLU A 159 30.67 -26.36 21.20
C GLU A 159 30.74 -27.41 22.32
N SER A 160 30.35 -27.05 23.54
CA SER A 160 30.31 -27.98 24.67
C SER A 160 29.23 -29.05 24.49
N GLU A 161 28.06 -28.66 23.98
CA GLU A 161 26.97 -29.59 23.68
C GLU A 161 27.34 -30.58 22.57
N LEU A 162 27.97 -30.09 21.49
CA LEU A 162 28.46 -30.95 20.41
C LEU A 162 29.50 -31.96 20.91
N ARG A 163 30.44 -31.52 21.75
CA ARG A 163 31.42 -32.43 22.38
C ARG A 163 30.74 -33.49 23.24
N ARG A 164 29.70 -33.14 23.99
CA ARG A 164 28.92 -34.09 24.78
C ARG A 164 28.25 -35.13 23.88
N LEU A 165 27.54 -34.68 22.85
CA LEU A 165 26.84 -35.56 21.90
C LEU A 165 27.81 -36.49 21.16
N HIS A 166 28.98 -36.00 20.73
CA HIS A 166 29.99 -36.84 20.11
C HIS A 166 30.49 -37.94 21.06
N LYS A 167 30.71 -37.62 22.34
CA LYS A 167 31.12 -38.61 23.34
C LYS A 167 30.02 -39.64 23.61
N GLU A 168 28.76 -39.23 23.65
CA GLU A 168 27.61 -40.13 23.78
C GLU A 168 27.47 -41.04 22.55
N ASN A 169 27.55 -40.47 21.35
CA ASN A 169 27.47 -41.25 20.11
C ASN A 169 28.63 -42.26 19.99
N SER A 170 29.84 -41.88 20.41
CA SER A 170 31.00 -42.80 20.46
C SER A 170 30.76 -43.98 21.42
N LYS A 171 30.13 -43.74 22.58
CA LYS A 171 29.72 -44.81 23.50
C LYS A 171 28.65 -45.70 22.87
N THR A 172 27.62 -45.12 22.26
CA THR A 172 26.55 -45.87 21.58
C THR A 172 27.12 -46.75 20.46
N PHE A 173 28.04 -46.20 19.66
CA PHE A 173 28.75 -46.94 18.63
C PHE A 173 29.56 -48.10 19.22
N ALA A 174 30.33 -47.87 20.29
CA ALA A 174 31.09 -48.93 20.95
C ALA A 174 30.17 -50.06 21.47
N VAL A 175 29.03 -49.71 22.08
CA VAL A 175 28.02 -50.68 22.53
C VAL A 175 27.44 -51.46 21.34
N ALA A 176 27.10 -50.79 20.23
CA ALA A 176 26.59 -51.44 19.03
C ALA A 176 27.62 -52.45 18.44
N VAL A 177 28.90 -52.08 18.41
CA VAL A 177 29.99 -52.98 17.97
C VAL A 177 30.08 -54.21 18.87
N ILE A 178 29.98 -54.04 20.19
CA ILE A 178 29.98 -55.15 21.15
C ILE A 178 28.77 -56.07 20.93
N ILE A 179 27.57 -55.51 20.77
CA ILE A 179 26.34 -56.28 20.51
C ILE A 179 26.47 -57.07 19.21
N MET A 180 26.94 -56.44 18.13
CA MET A 180 27.17 -57.13 16.85
C MET A 180 28.17 -58.28 17.00
N PHE A 181 29.27 -58.07 17.73
CA PHE A 181 30.25 -59.12 17.98
C PHE A 181 29.64 -60.33 18.69
N PHE A 182 28.84 -60.12 19.74
CA PHE A 182 28.14 -61.22 20.41
C PHE A 182 27.10 -61.89 19.52
N ALA A 183 26.36 -61.14 18.70
CA ALA A 183 25.43 -61.71 17.73
C ALA A 183 26.14 -62.63 16.72
N PHE A 184 27.31 -62.21 16.21
CA PHE A 184 28.14 -63.05 15.33
C PHE A 184 28.66 -64.32 16.04
N LEU A 185 29.13 -64.21 17.28
CA LEU A 185 29.57 -65.37 18.06
C LEU A 185 28.42 -66.37 18.28
N MET A 186 27.26 -65.89 18.72
CA MET A 186 26.08 -66.72 18.94
C MET A 186 25.60 -67.38 17.64
N TYR A 187 25.61 -66.65 16.52
CA TYR A 187 25.28 -67.21 15.21
C TYR A 187 26.29 -68.28 14.76
N GLY A 188 27.59 -68.08 15.01
CA GLY A 188 28.63 -69.07 14.75
C GLY A 188 28.45 -70.35 15.55
N ILE A 189 28.15 -70.23 16.85
CA ILE A 189 27.83 -71.39 17.71
C ILE A 189 26.54 -72.07 17.25
N TYR A 190 25.50 -71.31 16.90
CA TYR A 190 24.25 -71.84 16.35
C TYR A 190 24.53 -72.68 15.11
N ILE A 191 25.25 -72.14 14.11
CA ILE A 191 25.67 -72.89 12.92
C ILE A 191 26.41 -74.18 13.30
N MET A 192 27.33 -74.14 14.26
CA MET A 192 28.10 -75.31 14.69
C MET A 192 27.23 -76.41 15.32
N VAL A 193 26.17 -76.03 16.05
CA VAL A 193 25.24 -76.98 16.70
C VAL A 193 24.18 -77.49 15.71
N THR A 194 23.73 -76.66 14.77
CA THR A 194 22.64 -77.00 13.83
C THR A 194 23.09 -77.49 12.46
N ASN A 195 24.37 -77.39 12.09
CA ASN A 195 24.94 -78.10 10.94
C ASN A 195 25.66 -79.38 11.42
N PRO A 196 24.98 -80.53 11.46
CA PRO A 196 25.67 -81.80 11.60
C PRO A 196 26.29 -82.14 10.25
N VAL A 197 27.57 -81.82 10.04
CA VAL A 197 28.34 -82.58 9.05
C VAL A 197 28.72 -83.90 9.72
N ASN A 198 27.75 -84.84 9.69
CA ASN A 198 27.94 -86.21 9.20
C ASN A 198 26.64 -87.01 9.34
N SER A 199 25.80 -86.95 8.30
CA SER A 199 25.15 -88.14 7.78
C SER A 199 25.12 -88.09 6.25
N VAL A 200 26.30 -88.20 5.63
CA VAL A 200 26.73 -89.16 4.59
C VAL A 200 28.16 -88.83 4.19
#